data_AF-A0A0E2H6K7-F1
#
_entry.id   AF-A0A0E2H6K7-F1
#
_cell.length_a   1.000
_cell.length_b   1.000
_cell.length_c   1.000
_cell.angle_alpha   90.00
_cell.angle_beta   90.00
_cell.angle_gamma   90.00
#
_symmetry.space_group_name_H-M   'P 1'
#
loop_
_entity.id
_entity.type
_entity.pdbx_description
1 polymer ?
#
loop_
_entity_poly.entity_id
_entity_poly.type
_entity_poly.pdbx_seq_one_letter_code
_entity_poly.pdbx_strand_id
1 'polypeptide(L)'
;MSITEVVNISEYKLKSPYNRERLLKIYSESVKYGLIALPEKDWLALVKRDIIKPDTMLSQITMLKKEAVLKVHRYKISTLTDGRVGTYIPDDSKANHRRNVKASTYDVMIEQLFDFYYPEGYADEETDKNNLRLCDIFDNWLDYKCKKNGNKEETKKQNRKSYGKYVVGRKIATMPLKDITTIDIEEWAIDILTEYHMTAKTFNTHKIVVMNALVYAHDFTTFINASTVAELTVLKLS
;
A
#
# COMPACT_ATOMS: atom_id res chain seq x y z
N MET A 1 41.19 36.24 7.26
CA MET A 1 41.21 35.58 5.94
C MET A 1 39.85 34.95 5.72
N SER A 2 39.07 35.49 4.78
CA SER A 2 37.76 34.96 4.38
C SER A 2 38.00 33.73 3.50
N ILE A 3 37.43 32.58 3.87
CA ILE A 3 37.41 31.40 3.00
C ILE A 3 35.99 31.29 2.46
N THR A 4 35.71 32.08 1.42
CA THR A 4 34.56 31.87 0.54
C THR A 4 35.09 31.17 -0.71
N GLU A 5 35.46 29.89 -0.57
CA GLU A 5 35.62 29.03 -1.73
C GLU A 5 34.22 28.62 -2.18
N VAL A 6 33.72 29.35 -3.19
CA VAL A 6 32.59 28.92 -4.01
C VAL A 6 33.05 27.65 -4.74
N VAL A 7 32.74 26.49 -4.15
CA VAL A 7 32.99 25.20 -4.79
C VAL A 7 32.12 25.12 -6.05
N ASN A 8 32.76 25.23 -7.21
CA ASN A 8 32.11 25.03 -8.50
C ASN A 8 31.73 23.54 -8.63
N ILE A 9 30.42 23.28 -8.62
CA ILE A 9 29.83 21.94 -8.49
C ILE A 9 29.93 21.14 -9.81
N SER A 10 30.30 21.77 -10.94
CA SER A 10 30.29 21.13 -12.26
C SER A 10 31.48 20.18 -12.54
N GLU A 11 32.56 20.22 -11.77
CA GLU A 11 33.80 19.46 -12.08
C GLU A 11 34.12 18.29 -11.15
N TYR A 12 33.35 18.08 -10.08
CA TYR A 12 33.68 17.02 -9.12
C TYR A 12 33.19 15.63 -9.58
N LYS A 13 34.11 14.87 -10.18
CA LYS A 13 33.92 13.45 -10.54
C LYS A 13 33.58 12.63 -9.28
N LEU A 14 32.35 12.14 -9.20
CA LEU A 14 31.90 11.19 -8.19
C LEU A 14 32.79 9.93 -8.25
N LYS A 15 33.59 9.67 -7.21
CA LYS A 15 34.25 8.37 -6.98
C LYS A 15 33.26 7.30 -6.49
N SER A 16 32.00 7.40 -6.89
CA SER A 16 30.91 6.54 -6.44
C SER A 16 30.54 5.60 -7.59
N PRO A 17 30.29 4.30 -7.35
CA PRO A 17 29.86 3.37 -8.40
C PRO A 17 28.48 3.73 -9.00
N TYR A 18 27.80 4.75 -8.47
CA TYR A 18 26.51 5.23 -8.94
C TYR A 18 26.66 6.50 -9.77
N ASN A 19 25.94 6.56 -10.90
CA ASN A 19 25.76 7.81 -11.63
C ASN A 19 24.76 8.74 -10.90
N ARG A 20 24.76 10.02 -11.27
CA ARG A 20 23.92 11.05 -10.62
C ARG A 20 22.43 10.69 -10.67
N GLU A 21 21.95 10.20 -11.81
CA GLU A 21 20.56 9.81 -12.01
C GLU A 21 20.12 8.71 -11.03
N ARG A 22 20.94 7.66 -10.87
CA ARG A 22 20.67 6.57 -9.93
C ARG A 22 20.64 7.07 -8.48
N LEU A 23 21.54 7.99 -8.10
CA LEU A 23 21.54 8.58 -6.77
C LEU A 23 20.28 9.42 -6.51
N LEU A 24 19.84 10.20 -7.50
CA LEU A 24 18.61 11.00 -7.39
C LEU A 24 17.37 10.12 -7.26
N LYS A 25 17.30 9.02 -8.02
CA LYS A 25 16.21 8.05 -7.88
C LYS A 25 16.17 7.47 -6.46
N ILE A 26 17.30 6.99 -5.95
CA ILE A 26 17.39 6.45 -4.59
C ILE A 26 17.00 7.50 -3.55
N TYR A 27 17.45 8.75 -3.71
CA TYR A 27 17.04 9.85 -2.83
C TYR A 27 15.53 10.07 -2.85
N SER A 28 14.92 10.21 -4.04
CA SER A 28 13.48 10.43 -4.18
C SER A 28 12.64 9.31 -3.57
N GLU A 29 13.01 8.05 -3.79
CA GLU A 29 12.32 6.91 -3.17
C GLU A 29 12.55 6.89 -1.66
N SER A 30 13.75 7.21 -1.18
CA SER A 30 14.03 7.26 0.26
C SER A 30 13.19 8.32 0.98
N VAL A 31 12.99 9.49 0.37
CA VAL A 31 12.11 10.54 0.90
C VAL A 31 10.65 10.07 0.87
N LYS A 32 10.20 9.55 -0.28
CA LYS A 32 8.84 9.03 -0.48
C LYS A 32 8.44 7.97 0.57
N TYR A 33 9.36 7.09 0.94
CA TYR A 33 9.12 6.04 1.95
C TYR A 33 9.52 6.45 3.37
N GLY A 34 9.82 7.73 3.62
CA GLY A 34 10.11 8.26 4.96
C GLY A 34 11.41 7.75 5.58
N LEU A 35 12.34 7.22 4.77
CA LEU A 35 13.64 6.72 5.25
C LEU A 35 14.65 7.86 5.48
N ILE A 36 14.42 9.03 4.88
CA ILE A 36 15.25 10.22 5.01
C ILE A 36 14.36 11.47 5.01
N ALA A 37 14.67 12.42 5.88
CA ALA A 37 14.02 13.74 5.91
C ALA A 37 15.01 14.89 5.61
N LEU A 38 16.21 14.54 5.09
CA LEU A 38 17.26 15.51 4.79
C LEU A 38 17.08 16.14 3.41
N PRO A 39 17.46 17.42 3.24
CA PRO A 39 17.61 18.02 1.93
C PRO A 39 18.61 17.23 1.06
N GLU A 40 18.38 17.18 -0.25
CA GLU A 40 19.20 16.43 -1.22
C GLU A 40 20.70 16.72 -1.05
N LYS A 41 21.06 17.99 -0.87
CA LYS A 41 22.45 18.45 -0.70
C LYS A 41 23.13 17.78 0.49
N ASP A 42 22.43 17.66 1.62
CA ASP A 42 22.96 17.10 2.85
C ASP A 42 23.04 15.58 2.75
N TRP A 43 22.03 14.95 2.16
CA TRP A 43 22.07 13.51 1.85
C TRP A 43 23.27 13.15 0.97
N LEU A 44 23.50 13.90 -0.12
CA LEU A 44 24.65 13.72 -1.01
C LEU A 44 25.99 13.92 -0.28
N ALA A 45 26.08 14.88 0.65
CA ALA A 45 27.28 15.09 1.45
C ALA A 45 27.57 13.89 2.37
N LEU A 46 26.55 13.27 2.96
CA LEU A 46 26.69 12.09 3.81
C LEU A 46 27.03 10.82 3.00
N VAL A 47 26.47 10.66 1.80
CA VAL A 47 26.85 9.59 0.87
C VAL A 47 28.33 9.73 0.47
N LYS A 48 28.79 10.94 0.16
CA LYS A 48 30.20 11.21 -0.17
C LYS A 48 31.17 10.89 0.98
N ARG A 49 30.70 11.04 2.23
CA ARG A 49 31.46 10.72 3.45
C ARG A 49 31.36 9.26 3.87
N ASP A 50 30.71 8.41 3.06
CA ASP A 50 30.44 6.99 3.34
C ASP A 50 29.64 6.76 4.64
N ILE A 51 28.91 7.78 5.10
CA ILE A 51 28.02 7.69 6.28
C ILE A 51 26.71 7.02 5.87
N ILE A 52 26.17 7.39 4.70
CA ILE A 52 24.98 6.76 4.11
C ILE A 52 25.40 5.89 2.94
N LYS A 53 24.96 4.63 2.95
CA LYS A 53 25.20 3.66 1.87
C LYS A 53 23.95 3.54 0.99
N PRO A 54 23.98 4.00 -0.27
CA PRO A 54 22.82 3.95 -1.16
C PRO A 54 22.23 2.54 -1.35
N ASP A 55 23.07 1.50 -1.40
CA ASP A 55 22.59 0.11 -1.51
C ASP A 55 21.81 -0.35 -0.26
N THR A 56 22.17 0.15 0.93
CA THR A 56 21.42 -0.13 2.16
C THR A 56 20.03 0.50 2.09
N MET A 57 19.93 1.74 1.61
CA MET A 57 18.64 2.42 1.41
C MET A 57 17.78 1.68 0.38
N LEU A 58 18.37 1.28 -0.74
CA LEU A 58 17.67 0.49 -1.76
C LEU A 58 17.14 -0.83 -1.19
N SER A 59 17.95 -1.53 -0.39
CA SER A 59 17.54 -2.78 0.27
C SER A 59 16.36 -2.55 1.21
N GLN A 60 16.37 -1.46 1.98
CA GLN A 60 15.25 -1.08 2.84
C GLN A 60 13.98 -0.76 2.04
N ILE A 61 14.09 -0.02 0.93
CA ILE A 61 12.98 0.27 0.02
C ILE A 61 12.39 -1.04 -0.53
N THR A 62 13.24 -1.95 -1.02
CA THR A 62 12.80 -3.27 -1.51
C THR A 62 12.09 -4.08 -0.42
N MET A 63 12.57 -4.04 0.82
CA MET A 63 11.89 -4.68 1.95
C MET A 63 10.51 -4.09 2.21
N LEU A 64 10.38 -2.76 2.22
CA LEU A 64 9.08 -2.10 2.40
C LEU A 64 8.09 -2.44 1.29
N LYS A 65 8.54 -2.40 0.02
CA LYS A 65 7.73 -2.81 -1.13
C LYS A 65 7.29 -4.27 -1.01
N LYS A 66 8.21 -5.15 -0.63
CA LYS A 66 7.91 -6.57 -0.40
C LYS A 66 6.86 -6.76 0.69
N GLU A 67 6.99 -6.09 1.83
CA GLU A 67 6.00 -6.17 2.91
C GLU A 67 4.63 -5.70 2.46
N ALA A 68 4.56 -4.58 1.73
CA ALA A 68 3.32 -4.05 1.16
C ALA A 68 2.67 -5.06 0.20
N VAL A 69 3.43 -5.60 -0.76
CA VAL A 69 2.96 -6.62 -1.70
C VAL A 69 2.45 -7.86 -0.97
N LEU A 70 3.19 -8.38 0.00
CA LEU A 70 2.79 -9.61 0.71
C LEU A 70 1.53 -9.44 1.56
N LYS A 71 1.18 -8.21 1.96
CA LYS A 71 -0.09 -7.93 2.66
C LYS A 71 -1.31 -8.05 1.73
N VAL A 72 -1.16 -7.71 0.45
CA VAL A 72 -2.29 -7.63 -0.51
C VAL A 72 -2.31 -8.75 -1.55
N HIS A 73 -1.18 -9.40 -1.80
CA HIS A 73 -1.05 -10.45 -2.80
C HIS A 73 -1.49 -11.82 -2.26
N ARG A 74 -2.56 -12.39 -2.82
CA ARG A 74 -3.12 -13.67 -2.36
C ARG A 74 -2.45 -14.93 -2.93
N TYR A 75 -1.74 -14.81 -4.05
CA TYR A 75 -1.25 -15.97 -4.78
C TYR A 75 0.16 -16.35 -4.32
N LYS A 76 0.48 -17.65 -4.41
CA LYS A 76 1.82 -18.13 -4.10
C LYS A 76 2.81 -17.64 -5.15
N ILE A 77 3.86 -16.95 -4.70
CA ILE A 77 5.03 -16.61 -5.51
C ILE A 77 6.00 -17.80 -5.44
N SER A 78 6.39 -18.35 -6.60
CA SER A 78 7.25 -19.53 -6.65
C SER A 78 8.23 -19.50 -7.82
N THR A 79 9.40 -20.10 -7.62
CA THR A 79 10.36 -20.37 -8.71
C THR A 79 9.82 -21.46 -9.63
N LEU A 80 9.89 -21.21 -10.93
CA LEU A 80 9.49 -22.09 -12.01
C LEU A 80 10.66 -23.01 -12.40
N THR A 81 10.36 -24.05 -13.18
CA THR A 81 11.35 -25.03 -13.65
C THR A 81 12.45 -24.42 -14.51
N ASP A 82 12.19 -23.29 -15.17
CA ASP A 82 13.14 -22.54 -15.99
C ASP A 82 13.96 -21.51 -15.20
N GLY A 83 13.88 -21.52 -13.86
CA GLY A 83 14.61 -20.61 -12.97
C GLY A 83 13.96 -19.23 -12.77
N ARG A 84 12.90 -18.89 -13.53
CA ARG A 84 12.16 -17.65 -13.35
C ARG A 84 11.26 -17.70 -12.12
N VAL A 85 10.81 -16.54 -11.64
CA VAL A 85 9.79 -16.45 -10.59
C VAL A 85 8.43 -16.20 -11.22
N GLY A 86 7.39 -16.92 -10.77
CA GLY A 86 6.03 -16.80 -11.29
C GLY A 86 4.98 -16.69 -10.18
N THR A 87 3.90 -15.98 -10.48
CA THR A 87 2.66 -15.94 -9.67
C THR A 87 1.46 -15.60 -10.56
N TYR A 88 0.28 -15.49 -9.97
CA TYR A 88 -0.93 -14.99 -10.62
C TYR A 88 -1.33 -13.63 -10.06
N ILE A 89 -2.02 -12.82 -10.86
CA ILE A 89 -2.70 -11.61 -10.40
C ILE A 89 -4.16 -11.62 -10.89
N PRO A 90 -5.08 -10.93 -10.19
CA PRO A 90 -6.46 -10.79 -10.64
C PRO A 90 -6.54 -10.13 -12.01
N ASP A 91 -7.43 -10.64 -12.87
CA ASP A 91 -7.68 -10.09 -14.21
C ASP A 91 -9.07 -10.54 -14.70
N ASP A 92 -10.05 -9.63 -14.60
CA ASP A 92 -11.44 -9.89 -14.96
C ASP A 92 -11.67 -10.06 -16.46
N SER A 93 -10.69 -9.72 -17.31
CA SER A 93 -10.76 -9.99 -18.74
C SER A 93 -10.56 -11.48 -19.08
N LYS A 94 -10.16 -12.31 -18.10
CA LYS A 94 -9.92 -13.74 -18.28
C LYS A 94 -11.06 -14.56 -17.70
N ALA A 95 -11.40 -15.67 -18.37
CA ALA A 95 -12.46 -16.58 -17.94
C ALA A 95 -12.28 -17.17 -16.53
N ASN A 96 -11.05 -17.19 -16.01
CA ASN A 96 -10.72 -17.66 -14.65
C ASN A 96 -10.36 -16.50 -13.69
N HIS A 97 -10.65 -15.26 -14.08
CA HIS A 97 -10.41 -14.03 -13.31
C HIS A 97 -8.95 -13.83 -12.85
N ARG A 98 -7.99 -14.43 -13.57
CA ARG A 98 -6.56 -14.33 -13.23
C ARG A 98 -5.66 -14.47 -14.44
N ARG A 99 -4.54 -13.76 -14.42
CA ARG A 99 -3.45 -13.94 -15.39
C ARG A 99 -2.15 -14.32 -14.71
N ASN A 100 -1.33 -15.11 -15.41
CA ASN A 100 0.00 -15.48 -14.93
C ASN A 100 1.00 -14.36 -15.25
N VAL A 101 1.87 -14.04 -14.29
CA VAL A 101 2.99 -13.11 -14.45
C VAL A 101 4.30 -13.82 -14.10
N LYS A 102 5.37 -13.46 -14.80
CA LYS A 102 6.70 -14.07 -14.67
C LYS A 102 7.77 -12.99 -14.66
N ALA A 103 8.78 -13.17 -13.82
CA ALA A 103 9.93 -12.28 -13.68
C ALA A 103 11.23 -13.09 -13.66
N SER A 104 12.35 -12.45 -13.99
CA SER A 104 13.67 -13.08 -13.96
C SER A 104 14.14 -13.42 -12.54
N THR A 105 13.83 -12.55 -11.57
CA THR A 105 14.21 -12.73 -10.16
C THR A 105 13.04 -12.44 -9.22
N TYR A 106 13.20 -12.78 -7.95
CA TYR A 106 12.19 -12.50 -6.93
C TYR A 106 12.01 -10.99 -6.72
N ASP A 107 13.10 -10.22 -6.69
CA ASP A 107 13.02 -8.76 -6.50
C ASP A 107 12.32 -8.08 -7.67
N VAL A 108 12.58 -8.52 -8.91
CA VAL A 108 11.84 -8.03 -10.09
C VAL A 108 10.36 -8.42 -10.02
N MET A 109 10.02 -9.60 -9.49
CA MET A 109 8.62 -9.98 -9.24
C MET A 109 7.97 -9.04 -8.21
N ILE A 110 8.66 -8.71 -7.13
CA ILE A 110 8.14 -7.79 -6.11
C ILE A 110 7.90 -6.40 -6.70
N GLU A 111 8.84 -5.85 -7.47
CA GLU A 111 8.65 -4.55 -8.13
C GLU A 111 7.44 -4.57 -9.08
N GLN A 112 7.31 -5.60 -9.92
CA GLN A 112 6.15 -5.74 -10.82
C GLN A 112 4.81 -5.84 -10.07
N LEU A 113 4.77 -6.58 -8.97
CA LEU A 113 3.57 -6.68 -8.13
C LEU A 113 3.30 -5.37 -7.39
N PHE A 114 4.35 -4.67 -6.96
CA PHE A 114 4.23 -3.37 -6.31
C PHE A 114 3.61 -2.37 -7.27
N ASP A 115 4.13 -2.25 -8.50
CA ASP A 115 3.57 -1.36 -9.52
C ASP A 115 2.11 -1.70 -9.87
N PHE A 116 1.77 -3.00 -9.86
CA PHE A 116 0.40 -3.45 -10.11
C PHE A 116 -0.57 -3.04 -8.99
N TYR A 117 -0.19 -3.17 -7.73
CA TYR A 117 -1.07 -2.87 -6.59
C TYR A 117 -0.99 -1.41 -6.12
N TYR A 118 0.10 -0.70 -6.42
CA TYR A 118 0.43 0.64 -5.95
C TYR A 118 0.93 1.51 -7.14
N PRO A 119 0.09 1.75 -8.17
CA PRO A 119 0.50 2.53 -9.34
C PRO A 119 0.89 3.97 -8.97
N GLU A 120 1.58 4.66 -9.89
CA GLU A 120 1.98 6.07 -9.71
C GLU A 120 0.80 6.97 -9.31
N GLY A 121 1.06 7.89 -8.36
CA GLY A 121 0.04 8.75 -7.73
C GLY A 121 -0.54 8.20 -6.41
N TYR A 122 -0.03 7.08 -5.89
CA TYR A 122 -0.48 6.53 -4.60
C TYR A 122 0.13 7.22 -3.35
N ALA A 123 1.29 7.87 -3.45
CA ALA A 123 2.14 8.20 -2.30
C ALA A 123 2.65 9.66 -2.25
N ASP A 124 1.90 10.59 -2.83
CA ASP A 124 2.05 12.03 -2.64
C ASP A 124 1.21 12.50 -1.45
N GLU A 125 1.79 13.33 -0.57
CA GLU A 125 1.24 13.69 0.77
C GLU A 125 -0.20 14.23 0.74
N GLU A 126 -0.60 14.96 -0.30
CA GLU A 126 -1.94 15.53 -0.45
C GLU A 126 -2.95 14.50 -0.99
N THR A 127 -2.44 13.50 -1.71
CA THR A 127 -3.23 12.44 -2.33
C THR A 127 -3.31 11.20 -1.42
N ASP A 128 -2.40 11.05 -0.44
CA ASP A 128 -2.37 9.95 0.52
C ASP A 128 -3.69 9.81 1.29
N LYS A 129 -4.37 10.92 1.62
CA LYS A 129 -5.72 10.89 2.23
C LYS A 129 -6.82 10.50 1.25
N ASN A 130 -6.73 11.00 0.02
CA ASN A 130 -7.74 10.76 -1.03
C ASN A 130 -7.56 9.42 -1.73
N ASN A 131 -6.43 8.73 -1.54
CA ASN A 131 -6.10 7.44 -2.13
C ASN A 131 -5.92 6.35 -1.07
N LEU A 132 -6.31 6.58 0.20
CA LEU A 132 -6.40 5.53 1.20
C LEU A 132 -7.23 4.37 0.64
N ARG A 133 -6.80 3.14 0.88
CA ARG A 133 -7.52 1.91 0.48
C ARG A 133 -7.85 1.09 1.73
N LEU A 134 -8.69 0.08 1.55
CA LEU A 134 -9.07 -0.80 2.65
C LEU A 134 -7.85 -1.51 3.29
N CYS A 135 -6.86 -1.90 2.48
CA CYS A 135 -5.63 -2.52 3.00
C CYS A 135 -4.76 -1.60 3.86
N ASP A 136 -4.85 -0.29 3.66
CA ASP A 136 -4.03 0.69 4.37
C ASP A 136 -4.61 0.99 5.76
N ILE A 137 -5.93 0.88 5.90
CA ILE A 137 -6.65 1.21 7.14
C ILE A 137 -7.02 -0.01 7.99
N PHE A 138 -6.96 -1.22 7.43
CA PHE A 138 -7.53 -2.42 8.07
C PHE A 138 -6.92 -2.69 9.45
N ASP A 139 -5.60 -2.64 9.58
CA ASP A 139 -4.93 -2.89 10.86
C ASP A 139 -5.28 -1.81 11.90
N ASN A 140 -5.34 -0.55 11.48
CA ASN A 140 -5.75 0.58 12.34
C ASN A 140 -7.19 0.42 12.83
N TRP A 141 -8.12 0.08 11.93
CA TRP A 141 -9.49 -0.24 12.27
C TRP A 141 -9.59 -1.41 13.26
N LEU A 142 -8.85 -2.49 13.00
CA LEU A 142 -8.90 -3.69 13.81
C LEU A 142 -8.44 -3.41 15.25
N ASP A 143 -7.37 -2.64 15.39
CA ASP A 143 -6.87 -2.20 16.69
C ASP A 143 -7.86 -1.25 17.40
N TYR A 144 -8.41 -0.27 16.67
CA TYR A 144 -9.46 0.62 17.20
C TYR A 144 -10.67 -0.17 17.71
N LYS A 145 -11.17 -1.12 16.93
CA LYS A 145 -12.31 -1.97 17.29
C LYS A 145 -12.02 -2.81 18.52
N CYS A 146 -10.82 -3.36 18.65
CA CYS A 146 -10.41 -4.13 19.83
C CYS A 146 -10.37 -3.25 21.09
N LYS A 147 -9.80 -2.04 20.99
CA LYS A 147 -9.77 -1.07 22.10
C LYS A 147 -11.16 -0.59 22.50
N LYS A 148 -11.99 -0.18 21.54
CA LYS A 148 -13.33 0.40 21.78
C LYS A 148 -14.27 -0.58 22.49
N ASN A 149 -14.23 -1.85 22.12
CA ASN A 149 -15.20 -2.85 22.58
C ASN A 149 -14.64 -3.80 23.65
N GLY A 150 -13.37 -3.63 24.06
CA GLY A 150 -12.69 -4.59 24.94
C GLY A 150 -12.68 -6.01 24.37
N ASN A 151 -12.60 -6.16 23.04
CA ASN A 151 -12.74 -7.47 22.40
C ASN A 151 -11.58 -8.38 22.77
N LYS A 152 -11.88 -9.68 22.95
CA LYS A 152 -10.87 -10.72 23.17
C LYS A 152 -9.94 -10.87 21.97
N GLU A 153 -8.72 -11.35 22.24
CA GLU A 153 -7.70 -11.61 21.23
C GLU A 153 -8.18 -12.58 20.12
N GLU A 154 -9.01 -13.58 20.46
CA GLU A 154 -9.66 -14.46 19.48
C GLU A 154 -10.48 -13.71 18.43
N THR A 155 -11.21 -12.65 18.81
CA THR A 155 -11.97 -11.84 17.86
C THR A 155 -11.04 -11.09 16.91
N LYS A 156 -9.88 -10.62 17.41
CA LYS A 156 -8.85 -9.98 16.59
C LYS A 156 -8.30 -10.94 15.55
N LYS A 157 -7.91 -12.14 15.99
CA LYS A 157 -7.41 -13.22 15.11
C LYS A 157 -8.46 -13.65 14.07
N GLN A 158 -9.71 -13.80 14.48
CA GLN A 158 -10.80 -14.20 13.57
C GLN A 158 -11.05 -13.13 12.50
N ASN A 159 -11.07 -11.85 12.85
CA ASN A 159 -11.23 -10.77 11.87
C ASN A 159 -10.02 -10.71 10.92
N ARG A 160 -8.80 -10.85 11.43
CA ARG A 160 -7.60 -10.93 10.59
C ARG A 160 -7.64 -12.11 9.63
N LYS A 161 -8.07 -13.28 10.08
CA LYS A 161 -8.26 -14.48 9.24
C LYS A 161 -9.34 -14.25 8.17
N SER A 162 -10.43 -13.59 8.54
CA SER A 162 -11.53 -13.26 7.63
C SER A 162 -11.07 -12.31 6.53
N TYR A 163 -10.34 -11.26 6.91
CA TYR A 163 -9.73 -10.32 5.97
C TYR A 163 -8.76 -11.01 5.01
N GLY A 164 -7.83 -11.80 5.56
CA GLY A 164 -6.88 -12.58 4.76
C GLY A 164 -7.54 -13.53 3.76
N LYS A 165 -8.67 -14.14 4.13
CA LYS A 165 -9.36 -15.10 3.27
C LYS A 165 -10.29 -14.45 2.24
N TYR A 166 -11.04 -13.43 2.65
CA TYR A 166 -12.15 -12.91 1.84
C TYR A 166 -11.88 -11.54 1.23
N VAL A 167 -10.80 -10.85 1.61
CA VAL A 167 -10.50 -9.50 1.11
C VAL A 167 -9.16 -9.44 0.38
N VAL A 168 -8.10 -10.03 0.95
CA VAL A 168 -6.76 -9.99 0.35
C VAL A 168 -6.77 -10.53 -1.09
N GLY A 169 -6.14 -9.78 -2.00
CA GLY A 169 -6.04 -10.09 -3.42
C GLY A 169 -7.30 -9.88 -4.23
N ARG A 170 -8.32 -9.18 -3.69
CA ARG A 170 -9.50 -8.73 -4.44
C ARG A 170 -9.44 -7.22 -4.67
N LYS A 171 -10.15 -6.77 -5.71
CA LYS A 171 -10.28 -5.35 -6.12
C LYS A 171 -10.62 -4.43 -4.94
N ILE A 172 -11.57 -4.83 -4.10
CA ILE A 172 -12.05 -4.05 -2.93
C ILE A 172 -10.94 -3.74 -1.91
N ALA A 173 -9.87 -4.56 -1.84
CA ALA A 173 -8.78 -4.34 -0.89
C ALA A 173 -7.89 -3.17 -1.29
N THR A 174 -7.71 -2.98 -2.60
CA THR A 174 -6.71 -2.08 -3.21
C THR A 174 -7.33 -0.94 -4.01
N MET A 175 -8.66 -0.84 -4.06
CA MET A 175 -9.35 0.31 -4.62
C MET A 175 -9.30 1.50 -3.65
N PRO A 176 -9.07 2.74 -4.13
CA PRO A 176 -9.20 3.93 -3.27
C PRO A 176 -10.58 3.98 -2.62
N LEU A 177 -10.64 4.24 -1.32
CA LEU A 177 -11.86 4.24 -0.52
C LEU A 177 -12.92 5.20 -1.06
N LYS A 178 -12.50 6.35 -1.61
CA LYS A 178 -13.40 7.33 -2.24
C LYS A 178 -14.10 6.81 -3.50
N ASP A 179 -13.50 5.82 -4.17
CA ASP A 179 -13.99 5.27 -5.43
C ASP A 179 -14.82 4.00 -5.20
N ILE A 180 -14.86 3.47 -3.97
CA ILE A 180 -15.68 2.29 -3.63
C ILE A 180 -17.15 2.66 -3.69
N THR A 181 -17.87 2.06 -4.64
CA THR A 181 -19.32 2.22 -4.76
C THR A 181 -20.07 1.10 -4.04
N THR A 182 -21.39 1.24 -3.92
CA THR A 182 -22.25 0.14 -3.44
C THR A 182 -22.19 -1.08 -4.35
N ILE A 183 -22.03 -0.87 -5.67
CA ILE A 183 -21.91 -1.95 -6.66
C ILE A 183 -20.63 -2.75 -6.39
N ASP A 184 -19.49 -2.11 -6.14
CA ASP A 184 -18.23 -2.81 -5.84
C ASP A 184 -18.34 -3.69 -4.57
N ILE A 185 -19.11 -3.23 -3.57
CA ILE A 185 -19.37 -4.01 -2.34
C ILE A 185 -20.30 -5.19 -2.62
N GLU A 186 -21.32 -5.01 -3.46
CA GLU A 186 -22.25 -6.06 -3.87
C GLU A 186 -21.55 -7.13 -4.72
N GLU A 187 -20.74 -6.73 -5.70
CA GLU A 187 -19.91 -7.64 -6.50
C GLU A 187 -18.98 -8.46 -5.61
N TRP A 188 -18.27 -7.80 -4.68
CA TRP A 188 -17.44 -8.50 -3.70
C TRP A 188 -18.25 -9.51 -2.86
N ALA A 189 -19.45 -9.15 -2.41
CA ALA A 189 -20.31 -10.04 -1.63
C ALA A 189 -20.76 -11.26 -2.46
N ILE A 190 -21.19 -11.04 -3.71
CA ILE A 190 -21.62 -12.08 -4.65
C ILE A 190 -20.46 -13.04 -4.93
N ASP A 191 -19.25 -12.52 -5.18
CA ASP A 191 -18.05 -13.31 -5.38
C ASP A 191 -17.78 -14.25 -4.19
N ILE A 192 -17.82 -13.72 -2.97
CA ILE A 192 -17.56 -14.52 -1.76
C ILE A 192 -18.64 -15.58 -1.53
N LEU A 193 -19.91 -15.21 -1.69
CA LEU A 193 -21.03 -16.14 -1.53
C LEU A 193 -20.97 -17.27 -2.55
N THR A 194 -20.60 -16.95 -3.79
CA THR A 194 -20.51 -17.92 -4.89
C THR A 194 -19.28 -18.82 -4.75
N GLU A 195 -18.09 -18.25 -4.49
CA GLU A 195 -16.83 -19.00 -4.42
C GLU A 195 -16.77 -19.94 -3.21
N TYR A 196 -17.36 -19.54 -2.07
CA TYR A 196 -17.28 -20.30 -0.82
C TYR A 196 -18.59 -20.99 -0.41
N HIS A 197 -19.66 -20.87 -1.22
CA HIS A 197 -20.99 -21.43 -0.95
C HIS A 197 -21.48 -21.14 0.49
N MET A 198 -21.28 -19.89 0.95
CA MET A 198 -21.51 -19.52 2.33
C MET A 198 -22.98 -19.20 2.63
N THR A 199 -23.43 -19.56 3.83
CA THR A 199 -24.75 -19.11 4.32
C THR A 199 -24.74 -17.61 4.63
N ALA A 200 -25.90 -16.96 4.56
CA ALA A 200 -26.07 -15.57 4.95
C ALA A 200 -25.60 -15.28 6.39
N LYS A 201 -25.82 -16.23 7.31
CA LYS A 201 -25.36 -16.12 8.71
C LYS A 201 -23.83 -16.06 8.78
N THR A 202 -23.14 -16.98 8.09
CA THR A 202 -21.68 -17.01 8.06
C THR A 202 -21.13 -15.77 7.38
N PHE A 203 -21.73 -15.34 6.26
CA PHE A 203 -21.33 -14.12 5.56
C PHE A 203 -21.47 -12.88 6.45
N ASN A 204 -22.56 -12.75 7.21
CA ASN A 204 -22.74 -11.64 8.15
C ASN A 204 -21.65 -11.55 9.21
N THR A 205 -21.07 -12.68 9.65
CA THR A 205 -19.92 -12.67 10.56
C THR A 205 -18.65 -12.11 9.89
N HIS A 206 -18.43 -12.41 8.62
CA HIS A 206 -17.20 -12.03 7.94
C HIS A 206 -17.27 -10.66 7.27
N LYS A 207 -18.44 -10.20 6.83
CA LYS A 207 -18.61 -8.91 6.15
C LYS A 207 -18.17 -7.70 6.98
N ILE A 208 -18.13 -7.85 8.31
CA ILE A 208 -17.71 -6.81 9.24
C ILE A 208 -16.29 -6.30 8.97
N VAL A 209 -15.41 -7.13 8.38
CA VAL A 209 -14.02 -6.72 8.07
C VAL A 209 -13.93 -5.71 6.93
N VAL A 210 -14.97 -5.65 6.08
CA VAL A 210 -15.13 -4.63 5.05
C VAL A 210 -16.03 -3.53 5.59
N MET A 211 -17.27 -3.85 5.97
CA MET A 211 -18.28 -2.84 6.33
C MET A 211 -17.84 -1.94 7.47
N ASN A 212 -17.33 -2.50 8.58
CA ASN A 212 -16.96 -1.67 9.72
C ASN A 212 -15.64 -0.92 9.49
N ALA A 213 -14.76 -1.43 8.64
CA ALA A 213 -13.54 -0.72 8.25
C ALA A 213 -13.88 0.49 7.38
N LEU A 214 -14.86 0.37 6.46
CA LEU A 214 -15.39 1.49 5.70
C LEU A 214 -16.10 2.52 6.59
N VAL A 215 -16.91 2.09 7.58
CA VAL A 215 -17.50 3.00 8.57
C VAL A 215 -16.41 3.74 9.35
N TYR A 216 -15.36 3.04 9.78
CA TYR A 216 -14.23 3.67 10.44
C TYR A 216 -13.51 4.69 9.55
N ALA A 217 -13.34 4.40 8.26
CA ALA A 217 -12.77 5.34 7.30
C ALA A 217 -13.63 6.60 7.14
N HIS A 218 -14.95 6.43 7.03
CA HIS A 218 -15.90 7.53 6.95
C HIS A 218 -15.82 8.41 8.20
N ASP A 219 -15.83 7.81 9.40
CA ASP A 219 -15.72 8.54 10.66
C ASP A 219 -14.35 9.24 10.80
N PHE A 220 -13.28 8.60 10.34
CA PHE A 220 -11.91 9.16 10.36
C PHE A 220 -11.73 10.33 9.39
N THR A 221 -12.34 10.26 8.20
CA THR A 221 -12.28 11.32 7.18
C THR A 221 -13.22 12.48 7.51
N THR A 222 -14.40 12.22 8.08
CA THR A 222 -15.33 13.27 8.57
C THR A 222 -14.79 14.04 9.78
N PHE A 223 -14.00 13.40 10.66
CA PHE A 223 -13.32 14.08 11.76
C PHE A 223 -12.21 15.06 11.30
N ILE A 224 -11.63 14.84 10.12
CA ILE A 224 -10.62 15.75 9.52
C ILE A 224 -11.28 16.84 8.68
N ASN A 225 -12.41 16.56 8.02
CA ASN A 225 -13.17 17.50 7.18
C ASN A 225 -14.25 18.29 7.93
N ALA A 226 -14.06 18.62 9.21
CA ALA A 226 -15.00 19.41 10.01
C ALA A 226 -15.23 20.87 9.53
N SER A 227 -14.89 21.21 8.29
CA SER A 227 -15.33 22.44 7.59
C SER A 227 -16.53 22.23 6.64
N THR A 228 -16.97 21.01 6.34
CA THR A 228 -18.09 20.76 5.39
C THR A 228 -19.38 20.21 6.03
N VAL A 229 -19.53 20.27 7.35
CA VAL A 229 -20.75 19.82 8.05
C VAL A 229 -21.92 20.83 7.91
N ALA A 230 -21.70 21.99 7.27
CA ALA A 230 -22.75 22.99 7.08
C ALA A 230 -23.84 22.57 6.06
N GLU A 231 -23.56 21.67 5.11
CA GLU A 231 -24.50 21.42 3.99
C GLU A 231 -25.44 20.23 4.19
N LEU A 232 -25.16 19.29 5.11
CA LEU A 232 -26.04 18.13 5.32
C LEU A 232 -27.11 18.30 6.41
N THR A 233 -27.14 19.45 7.09
CA THR A 233 -28.18 19.74 8.09
C THR A 233 -29.46 20.29 7.45
N VAL A 234 -29.41 20.78 6.21
CA VAL A 234 -30.59 21.36 5.52
C VAL A 234 -31.50 20.30 4.89
N LEU A 235 -31.01 19.08 4.61
CA LEU A 235 -31.80 18.01 3.98
C LEU A 235 -32.49 17.04 4.96
N LYS A 236 -32.45 17.32 6.28
CA LYS A 236 -33.20 16.53 7.29
C LYS A 236 -34.37 17.27 7.94
N LEU A 237 -34.73 18.46 7.44
CA LEU A 237 -35.86 19.25 7.96
C LEU A 237 -36.79 19.81 6.86
N SER A 238 -36.88 19.15 5.71
CA SER A 238 -37.93 19.41 4.71
C SER A 238 -38.66 18.14 4.32
#